data_AF-A0A1J5I7R6-F1
#
_entry.id   AF-A0A1J5I7R6-F1
#
_cell.length_a   1.000
_cell.length_b   1.000
_cell.length_c   1.000
_cell.angle_alpha   90.00
_cell.angle_beta   90.00
_cell.angle_gamma   90.00
#
_symmetry.space_group_name_H-M   'P 1'
#
loop_
_entity.id
_entity.type
_entity.pdbx_description
1 polymer ?
#
loop_
_entity_poly.entity_id
_entity_poly.type
_entity_poly.pdbx_seq_one_letter_code
_entity_poly.pdbx_strand_id
1 'polypeptide(L)'
;MYSPKDIIDLLAANVRRTRNPFGVPKRLMNRWWKGLELPARADTLLYTGLMYQAAPYIEQTTSMLERFEDSKWAPYIGYARWMPNYLAGLGLYLMADGKEKTRAAGTLKNIVRILQSSGIRFGYRPELDFYSGILLYDLGDLDGFLEHARFVADRLQQAGVRRLITVDPHTTYALKVLYHKYLGTRLEVKTYFELAQFPPAGGDRSDTTGPVVVHDPCFYGRYLELSEVPNRLLTGLGYHCVPVRNSGPFTSCCGGPAESISPKQSREIMQRRVEELQATGAPIVAMCPICMGNLRKSGAQVEDLSTFLARAA
;
A
#
# COMPACT_ATOMS: atom_id res chain seq x y z
N MET A 1 -9.57 -0.29 -26.31
CA MET A 1 -9.73 -0.78 -24.92
C MET A 1 -9.47 -2.28 -24.90
N TYR A 2 -8.51 -2.72 -24.09
CA TYR A 2 -8.26 -4.15 -23.84
C TYR A 2 -9.38 -4.72 -22.94
N SER A 3 -9.59 -6.04 -22.98
CA SER A 3 -10.60 -6.69 -22.13
C SER A 3 -10.14 -6.67 -20.67
N PRO A 4 -10.92 -6.13 -19.71
CA PRO A 4 -10.58 -6.18 -18.29
C PRO A 4 -10.31 -7.61 -17.80
N LYS A 5 -11.01 -8.61 -18.38
CA LYS A 5 -10.82 -10.02 -18.07
C LYS A 5 -9.39 -10.48 -18.35
N ASP A 6 -8.75 -10.03 -19.41
CA ASP A 6 -7.38 -10.43 -19.75
C ASP A 6 -6.38 -9.94 -18.68
N ILE A 7 -6.61 -8.75 -18.12
CA ILE A 7 -5.78 -8.21 -17.04
C ILE A 7 -6.02 -8.98 -15.75
N ILE A 8 -7.28 -9.26 -15.41
CA ILE A 8 -7.65 -10.05 -14.22
C ILE A 8 -7.00 -11.44 -14.30
N ASP A 9 -7.12 -12.12 -15.43
CA ASP A 9 -6.54 -13.45 -15.66
C ASP A 9 -5.01 -13.42 -15.57
N LEU A 10 -4.37 -12.37 -16.10
CA LEU A 10 -2.91 -12.18 -15.99
C LEU A 10 -2.45 -11.97 -14.55
N LEU A 11 -3.15 -11.11 -13.79
CA LEU A 11 -2.85 -10.83 -12.39
C LEU A 11 -3.03 -12.08 -11.54
N ALA A 12 -4.14 -12.82 -11.73
CA ALA A 12 -4.40 -14.09 -11.07
C ALA A 12 -3.30 -15.12 -11.38
N ALA A 13 -2.91 -15.26 -12.64
CA ALA A 13 -1.83 -16.15 -13.04
C ALA A 13 -0.49 -15.78 -12.38
N ASN A 14 -0.18 -14.48 -12.27
CA ASN A 14 1.01 -14.01 -11.57
C ASN A 14 0.95 -14.31 -10.07
N VAL A 15 -0.16 -14.03 -9.39
CA VAL A 15 -0.30 -14.34 -7.96
C VAL A 15 -0.15 -15.84 -7.71
N ARG A 16 -0.78 -16.71 -8.50
CA ARG A 16 -0.62 -18.18 -8.35
C ARG A 16 0.83 -18.64 -8.49
N ARG A 17 1.58 -18.06 -9.44
CA ARG A 17 2.96 -18.48 -9.76
C ARG A 17 4.01 -17.84 -8.87
N THR A 18 3.95 -16.53 -8.64
CA THR A 18 5.01 -15.75 -7.97
C THR A 18 4.58 -15.17 -6.63
N ARG A 19 3.34 -15.44 -6.19
CA ARG A 19 2.76 -14.96 -4.92
C ARG A 19 2.73 -13.43 -4.82
N ASN A 20 2.70 -12.75 -5.97
CA ASN A 20 2.53 -11.31 -6.12
C ASN A 20 2.01 -11.01 -7.54
N PRO A 21 1.31 -9.88 -7.76
CA PRO A 21 0.63 -9.62 -9.03
C PRO A 21 1.55 -9.22 -10.20
N PHE A 22 2.83 -8.92 -9.96
CA PHE A 22 3.74 -8.37 -10.97
C PHE A 22 4.67 -9.40 -11.62
N GLY A 23 4.66 -10.65 -11.17
CA GLY A 23 5.58 -11.68 -11.67
C GLY A 23 7.04 -11.48 -11.25
N VAL A 24 7.36 -10.40 -10.51
CA VAL A 24 8.72 -10.11 -10.04
C VAL A 24 9.09 -11.09 -8.92
N PRO A 25 10.26 -11.74 -8.98
CA PRO A 25 10.70 -12.62 -7.88
C PRO A 25 10.76 -11.87 -6.54
N LYS A 26 10.12 -12.42 -5.50
CA LYS A 26 10.07 -11.81 -4.16
C LYS A 26 11.45 -11.40 -3.64
N ARG A 27 12.48 -12.24 -3.87
CA ARG A 27 13.88 -11.97 -3.46
C ARG A 27 14.48 -10.69 -4.06
N LEU A 28 14.01 -10.26 -5.22
CA LEU A 28 14.45 -9.02 -5.88
C LEU A 28 13.68 -7.82 -5.37
N MET A 29 12.36 -7.97 -5.20
CA MET A 29 11.47 -6.91 -4.75
C MET A 29 11.63 -6.60 -3.24
N ASN A 30 11.82 -7.61 -2.40
CA ASN A 30 11.82 -7.48 -0.95
C ASN A 30 13.24 -7.38 -0.36
N ARG A 31 13.89 -6.23 -0.55
CA ARG A 31 15.27 -5.96 -0.11
C ARG A 31 15.43 -4.80 0.87
N TRP A 32 14.34 -4.10 1.19
CA TRP A 32 14.35 -2.87 1.99
C TRP A 32 14.93 -3.04 3.40
N TRP A 33 14.77 -4.23 3.98
CA TRP A 33 15.19 -4.62 5.33
C TRP A 33 16.69 -4.90 5.45
N LYS A 34 17.40 -5.06 4.33
CA LYS A 34 18.83 -5.38 4.36
C LYS A 34 19.60 -4.25 5.02
N GLY A 35 20.42 -4.60 6.02
CA GLY A 35 21.17 -3.64 6.83
C GLY A 35 20.37 -3.06 8.02
N LEU A 36 19.15 -3.55 8.28
CA LEU A 36 18.43 -3.27 9.52
C LEU A 36 18.56 -4.44 10.48
N GLU A 37 18.76 -4.15 11.76
CA GLU A 37 18.79 -5.14 12.84
C GLU A 37 17.36 -5.40 13.33
N LEU A 38 16.63 -6.25 12.60
CA LEU A 38 15.28 -6.68 12.96
C LEU A 38 15.29 -8.13 13.45
N PRO A 39 14.75 -8.43 14.65
CA PRO A 39 14.68 -9.79 15.16
C PRO A 39 13.92 -10.73 14.21
N ALA A 40 14.48 -11.90 13.94
CA ALA A 40 13.79 -12.93 13.15
C ALA A 40 12.73 -13.68 13.98
N ARG A 41 12.86 -13.74 15.31
CA ARG A 41 11.90 -14.38 16.22
C ARG A 41 11.22 -13.31 17.08
N ALA A 42 9.93 -13.11 16.85
CA ALA A 42 9.07 -12.27 17.67
C ALA A 42 7.61 -12.74 17.55
N ASP A 43 6.84 -12.60 18.62
CA ASP A 43 5.39 -12.90 18.62
C ASP A 43 4.60 -11.92 17.72
N THR A 44 5.19 -10.75 17.47
CA THR A 44 4.66 -9.68 16.64
C THR A 44 5.57 -9.49 15.43
N LEU A 45 5.03 -9.61 14.22
CA LEU A 45 5.78 -9.38 12.99
C LEU A 45 5.31 -8.11 12.29
N LEU A 46 6.28 -7.32 11.80
CA LEU A 46 6.01 -6.34 10.76
C LEU A 46 5.72 -7.10 9.46
N TYR A 47 4.61 -6.77 8.81
CA TYR A 47 4.11 -7.43 7.62
C TYR A 47 3.73 -6.38 6.58
N THR A 48 4.49 -6.29 5.49
CA THR A 48 4.30 -5.19 4.54
C THR A 48 3.30 -5.52 3.44
N GLY A 49 2.95 -6.80 3.28
CA GLY A 49 2.11 -7.26 2.17
C GLY A 49 2.75 -7.03 0.80
N LEU A 50 4.06 -6.74 0.78
CA LEU A 50 4.81 -6.32 -0.40
C LEU A 50 4.27 -5.04 -1.08
N MET A 51 3.40 -4.26 -0.44
CA MET A 51 2.67 -3.17 -1.11
C MET A 51 3.52 -1.95 -1.40
N TYR A 52 4.32 -1.46 -0.44
CA TYR A 52 5.29 -0.40 -0.73
C TYR A 52 6.35 -0.87 -1.71
N GLN A 53 6.84 -2.11 -1.54
CA GLN A 53 7.80 -2.69 -2.48
C GLN A 53 7.24 -2.82 -3.89
N ALA A 54 5.92 -2.99 -4.04
CA ALA A 54 5.21 -3.08 -5.30
C ALA A 54 5.04 -1.74 -6.03
N ALA A 55 5.06 -0.61 -5.32
CA ALA A 55 4.80 0.73 -5.86
C ALA A 55 5.51 1.05 -7.19
N PRO A 56 6.84 0.87 -7.33
CA PRO A 56 7.54 1.19 -8.58
C PRO A 56 7.10 0.33 -9.77
N TYR A 57 6.60 -0.89 -9.53
CA TYR A 57 6.10 -1.77 -10.59
C TYR A 57 4.64 -1.45 -10.94
N ILE A 58 3.85 -0.99 -9.96
CA ILE A 58 2.50 -0.47 -10.21
C ILE A 58 2.60 0.73 -11.16
N GLU A 59 3.46 1.70 -10.85
CA GLU A 59 3.64 2.90 -11.68
C GLU A 59 4.10 2.55 -13.10
N GLN A 60 5.11 1.67 -13.22
CA GLN A 60 5.60 1.24 -14.53
C GLN A 60 4.52 0.51 -15.34
N THR A 61 3.79 -0.41 -14.71
CA THR A 61 2.76 -1.22 -15.39
C THR A 61 1.59 -0.35 -15.83
N THR A 62 1.12 0.55 -14.97
CA THR A 62 -0.01 1.44 -15.27
C THR A 62 0.35 2.47 -16.34
N SER A 63 1.57 3.02 -16.31
CA SER A 63 2.09 3.89 -17.39
C SER A 63 2.11 3.16 -18.74
N MET A 64 2.51 1.88 -18.76
CA MET A 64 2.44 1.06 -19.97
C MET A 64 0.98 0.87 -20.43
N LEU A 65 0.08 0.47 -19.52
CA LEU A 65 -1.34 0.25 -19.83
C LEU A 65 -2.03 1.50 -20.38
N GLU A 66 -1.74 2.68 -19.82
CA GLU A 66 -2.23 3.98 -20.32
C GLU A 66 -1.78 4.24 -21.76
N ARG A 67 -0.51 3.95 -22.10
CA ARG A 67 -0.01 4.08 -23.47
C ARG A 67 -0.65 3.08 -24.43
N PHE A 68 -1.00 1.89 -23.93
CA PHE A 68 -1.60 0.85 -24.75
C PHE A 68 -3.11 1.02 -24.96
N GLU A 69 -3.83 1.65 -24.03
CA GLU A 69 -5.30 1.77 -24.02
C GLU A 69 -5.85 2.31 -25.35
N ASP A 70 -5.19 3.32 -25.91
CA ASP A 70 -5.53 4.01 -27.16
C ASP A 70 -4.71 3.52 -28.37
N SER A 71 -3.88 2.48 -28.20
CA SER A 71 -3.01 1.96 -29.25
C SER A 71 -3.64 0.80 -30.04
N LYS A 72 -3.17 0.58 -31.26
CA LYS A 72 -3.52 -0.60 -32.08
C LYS A 72 -3.10 -1.94 -31.43
N TRP A 73 -2.27 -1.90 -30.40
CA TRP A 73 -1.74 -3.06 -29.69
C TRP A 73 -2.61 -3.51 -28.51
N ALA A 74 -3.65 -2.74 -28.14
CA ALA A 74 -4.55 -3.08 -27.03
C ALA A 74 -5.11 -4.52 -27.09
N PRO A 75 -5.55 -5.06 -28.26
CA PRO A 75 -6.07 -6.43 -28.34
C PRO A 75 -5.02 -7.51 -28.04
N TYR A 76 -3.73 -7.15 -28.09
CA TYR A 76 -2.64 -8.10 -27.96
C TYR A 76 -2.08 -8.21 -26.53
N ILE A 77 -2.55 -7.39 -25.59
CA ILE A 77 -2.11 -7.45 -24.18
C ILE A 77 -2.39 -8.83 -23.57
N GLY A 78 -3.52 -9.45 -23.93
CA GLY A 78 -3.87 -10.80 -23.47
C GLY A 78 -2.88 -11.89 -23.89
N TYR A 79 -1.99 -11.64 -24.87
CA TYR A 79 -0.92 -12.57 -25.21
C TYR A 79 0.25 -12.54 -24.22
N ALA A 80 0.37 -11.49 -23.39
CA ALA A 80 1.41 -11.38 -22.38
C ALA A 80 1.39 -12.53 -21.37
N ARG A 81 0.22 -13.18 -21.15
CA ARG A 81 0.10 -14.37 -20.28
C ARG A 81 0.90 -15.58 -20.77
N TRP A 82 1.21 -15.62 -22.07
CA TRP A 82 2.00 -16.70 -22.70
C TRP A 82 3.50 -16.41 -22.67
N MET A 83 3.91 -15.17 -22.34
CA MET A 83 5.33 -14.87 -22.13
C MET A 83 5.82 -15.60 -20.87
N PRO A 84 7.06 -16.14 -20.86
CA PRO A 84 7.62 -16.73 -19.66
C PRO A 84 7.66 -15.69 -18.52
N ASN A 85 6.91 -15.94 -17.44
CA ASN A 85 6.72 -14.96 -16.36
C ASN A 85 8.03 -14.48 -15.72
N TYR A 86 9.07 -15.32 -15.68
CA TYR A 86 10.37 -14.91 -15.16
C TYR A 86 11.03 -13.84 -16.03
N LEU A 87 10.84 -13.87 -17.35
CA LEU A 87 11.33 -12.86 -18.28
C LEU A 87 10.52 -11.57 -18.15
N ALA A 88 9.18 -11.68 -18.12
CA ALA A 88 8.31 -10.52 -17.95
C ALA A 88 8.55 -9.82 -16.60
N GLY A 89 8.63 -10.57 -15.51
CA GLY A 89 8.93 -10.05 -14.18
C GLY A 89 10.34 -9.48 -14.06
N LEU A 90 11.36 -10.09 -14.69
CA LEU A 90 12.71 -9.54 -14.72
C LEU A 90 12.79 -8.26 -15.57
N GLY A 91 12.10 -8.23 -16.71
CA GLY A 91 11.98 -7.04 -17.56
C GLY A 91 11.34 -5.89 -16.79
N LEU A 92 10.20 -6.14 -16.14
CA LEU A 92 9.53 -5.16 -15.30
C LEU A 92 10.43 -4.70 -14.14
N TYR A 93 11.22 -5.60 -13.55
CA TYR A 93 12.19 -5.24 -12.53
C TYR A 93 13.25 -4.26 -13.04
N LEU A 94 13.79 -4.48 -14.24
CA LEU A 94 14.80 -3.60 -14.84
C LEU A 94 14.22 -2.25 -15.28
N MET A 95 12.97 -2.23 -15.76
CA MET A 95 12.28 -1.02 -16.22
C MET A 95 11.79 -0.12 -15.08
N ALA A 96 11.49 -0.70 -13.91
CA ALA A 96 10.95 0.05 -12.79
C ALA A 96 11.97 1.06 -12.21
N ASP A 97 11.50 2.28 -11.95
CA ASP A 97 12.33 3.42 -11.55
C ASP A 97 13.09 3.17 -10.22
N GLY A 98 14.39 3.46 -10.24
CA GLY A 98 15.27 3.37 -9.08
C GLY A 98 14.94 4.39 -7.99
N LYS A 99 14.45 5.58 -8.34
CA LYS A 99 14.07 6.60 -7.34
C LYS A 99 12.85 6.15 -6.56
N GLU A 100 11.81 5.63 -7.23
CA GLU A 100 10.65 5.07 -6.56
C GLU A 100 10.98 3.86 -5.68
N LYS A 101 11.86 2.95 -6.13
CA LYS A 101 12.36 1.84 -5.29
C LYS A 101 13.01 2.37 -4.01
N THR A 102 13.82 3.42 -4.13
CA THR A 102 14.50 4.05 -2.99
C THR A 102 13.49 4.71 -2.04
N ARG A 103 12.50 5.42 -2.58
CA ARG A 103 11.44 6.06 -1.80
C ARG A 103 10.60 5.04 -1.03
N ALA A 104 10.14 3.99 -1.70
CA ALA A 104 9.38 2.90 -1.07
C ALA A 104 10.16 2.23 0.08
N ALA A 105 11.45 1.96 -0.13
CA ALA A 105 12.31 1.44 0.93
C ALA A 105 12.50 2.45 2.07
N GLY A 106 12.59 3.75 1.75
CA GLY A 106 12.66 4.85 2.71
C GLY A 106 11.43 4.90 3.62
N THR A 107 10.23 4.81 3.07
CA THR A 107 8.98 4.73 3.83
C THR A 107 8.97 3.56 4.82
N LEU A 108 9.36 2.36 4.39
CA LEU A 108 9.42 1.20 5.28
C LEU A 108 10.46 1.39 6.40
N LYS A 109 11.60 2.02 6.11
CA LYS A 109 12.61 2.38 7.11
C LYS A 109 12.09 3.42 8.10
N ASN A 110 11.33 4.41 7.64
CA ASN A 110 10.68 5.39 8.51
C ASN A 110 9.69 4.72 9.46
N ILE A 111 8.88 3.78 8.95
CA ILE A 111 7.94 2.99 9.78
C ILE A 111 8.68 2.19 10.85
N VAL A 112 9.81 1.55 10.50
CA VAL A 112 10.65 0.85 11.49
C VAL A 112 11.13 1.80 12.58
N ARG A 113 11.63 2.99 12.22
CA ARG A 113 12.09 4.00 13.21
C ARG A 113 10.95 4.43 14.12
N ILE A 114 9.77 4.73 13.57
CA ILE A 114 8.58 5.13 14.35
C ILE A 114 8.23 4.06 15.37
N LEU A 115 8.17 2.79 14.96
CA LEU A 115 7.84 1.70 15.87
C LEU A 115 8.91 1.49 16.95
N GLN A 116 10.19 1.61 16.59
CA GLN A 116 11.30 1.49 17.54
C GLN A 116 11.30 2.62 18.58
N SER A 117 11.12 3.87 18.15
CA SER A 117 11.04 5.02 19.05
C SER A 117 9.81 4.99 19.94
N SER A 118 8.72 4.38 19.46
CA SER A 118 7.51 4.10 20.24
C SER A 118 7.66 2.93 21.23
N GLY A 119 8.86 2.35 21.37
CA GLY A 119 9.13 1.23 22.28
C GLY A 119 8.48 -0.10 21.87
N ILE A 120 8.00 -0.22 20.63
CA ILE A 120 7.30 -1.40 20.16
C ILE A 120 8.31 -2.49 19.79
N ARG A 121 8.16 -3.67 20.41
CA ARG A 121 8.95 -4.86 20.07
C ARG A 121 8.29 -5.62 18.93
N PHE A 122 9.00 -5.76 17.82
CA PHE A 122 8.55 -6.51 16.65
C PHE A 122 9.73 -7.16 15.93
N GLY A 123 9.44 -8.19 15.16
CA GLY A 123 10.39 -8.84 14.25
C GLY A 123 10.00 -8.64 12.79
N TYR A 124 10.89 -9.05 11.90
CA TYR A 124 10.60 -9.09 10.47
C TYR A 124 11.15 -10.37 9.84
N ARG A 125 10.30 -11.07 9.09
CA ARG A 125 10.62 -12.36 8.46
C ARG A 125 10.33 -12.30 6.96
N PRO A 126 11.31 -11.97 6.11
CA PRO A 126 11.09 -11.77 4.67
C PRO A 126 10.53 -13.01 3.97
N GLU A 127 10.80 -14.20 4.50
CA GLU A 127 10.26 -15.46 4.01
C GLU A 127 8.75 -15.59 4.23
N LEU A 128 8.19 -14.95 5.27
CA LEU A 128 6.75 -14.93 5.59
C LEU A 128 6.00 -13.70 5.05
N ASP A 129 6.72 -12.64 4.67
CA ASP A 129 6.10 -11.43 4.09
C ASP A 129 5.65 -11.72 2.65
N PHE A 130 4.37 -11.99 2.47
CA PHE A 130 3.73 -12.29 1.18
C PHE A 130 2.70 -11.22 0.81
N TYR A 131 2.42 -11.09 -0.47
CA TYR A 131 1.29 -10.30 -0.93
C TYR A 131 -0.02 -10.75 -0.25
N SER A 132 -0.92 -9.83 0.07
CA SER A 132 -2.18 -10.14 0.77
C SER A 132 -3.26 -10.77 -0.11
N GLY A 133 -3.10 -10.75 -1.44
CA GLY A 133 -4.12 -11.23 -2.38
C GLY A 133 -5.24 -10.23 -2.66
N ILE A 134 -5.24 -9.06 -2.01
CA ILE A 134 -6.36 -8.09 -2.02
C ILE A 134 -6.85 -7.68 -3.41
N LEU A 135 -5.96 -7.55 -4.41
CA LEU A 135 -6.36 -7.16 -5.76
C LEU A 135 -7.20 -8.24 -6.46
N LEU A 136 -7.01 -9.53 -6.12
CA LEU A 136 -7.89 -10.59 -6.64
C LEU A 136 -9.31 -10.40 -6.12
N TYR A 137 -9.45 -10.06 -4.84
CA TYR A 137 -10.74 -9.76 -4.22
C TYR A 137 -11.37 -8.50 -4.83
N ASP A 138 -10.60 -7.42 -4.96
CA ASP A 138 -11.07 -6.15 -5.53
C ASP A 138 -11.55 -6.31 -6.98
N LEU A 139 -10.99 -7.26 -7.73
CA LEU A 139 -11.35 -7.57 -9.12
C LEU A 139 -12.41 -8.67 -9.26
N GLY A 140 -12.90 -9.23 -8.15
CA GLY A 140 -13.96 -10.24 -8.14
C GLY A 140 -13.51 -11.69 -8.33
N ASP A 141 -12.20 -11.99 -8.37
CA ASP A 141 -11.68 -13.36 -8.35
C ASP A 141 -11.63 -13.89 -6.91
N LEU A 142 -12.82 -14.21 -6.37
CA LEU A 142 -12.97 -14.70 -5.00
C LEU A 142 -12.24 -16.03 -4.80
N ASP A 143 -12.33 -16.96 -5.76
CA ASP A 143 -11.69 -18.27 -5.65
C ASP A 143 -10.16 -18.14 -5.59
N GLY A 144 -9.57 -17.34 -6.48
CA GLY A 144 -8.14 -17.04 -6.47
C GLY A 144 -7.70 -16.33 -5.19
N PHE A 145 -8.52 -15.39 -4.69
CA PHE A 145 -8.28 -14.76 -3.39
C PHE A 145 -8.26 -15.79 -2.25
N LEU A 146 -9.25 -16.68 -2.16
CA LEU A 146 -9.34 -17.68 -1.09
C LEU A 146 -8.19 -18.69 -1.15
N GLU A 147 -7.81 -19.14 -2.35
CA GLU A 147 -6.66 -20.02 -2.55
C GLU A 147 -5.37 -19.38 -2.01
N HIS A 148 -5.10 -18.14 -2.42
CA HIS A 148 -3.89 -17.41 -1.99
C HIS A 148 -3.94 -17.05 -0.50
N ALA A 149 -5.11 -16.64 0.01
CA ALA A 149 -5.29 -16.30 1.41
C ALA A 149 -5.04 -17.49 2.34
N ARG A 150 -5.52 -18.70 1.97
CA ARG A 150 -5.21 -19.95 2.69
C ARG A 150 -3.72 -20.22 2.74
N PHE A 151 -3.04 -20.11 1.59
CA PHE A 151 -1.58 -20.27 1.53
C PHE A 151 -0.86 -19.32 2.50
N VAL A 152 -1.23 -18.04 2.55
CA VAL A 152 -0.61 -17.07 3.46
C VAL A 152 -0.96 -17.37 4.92
N ALA A 153 -2.23 -17.63 5.22
CA ALA A 153 -2.71 -17.94 6.57
C ALA A 153 -2.02 -19.17 7.15
N ASP A 154 -1.91 -20.26 6.38
CA ASP A 154 -1.25 -21.50 6.79
C ASP A 154 0.22 -21.26 7.13
N ARG A 155 0.93 -20.44 6.33
CA ARG A 155 2.34 -20.11 6.57
C ARG A 155 2.53 -19.29 7.84
N LEU A 156 1.65 -18.32 8.09
CA LEU A 156 1.68 -17.53 9.32
C LEU A 156 1.35 -18.39 10.54
N GLN A 157 0.35 -19.27 10.43
CA GLN A 157 -0.06 -20.19 11.50
C GLN A 157 1.04 -21.20 11.84
N GLN A 158 1.63 -21.86 10.83
CA GLN A 158 2.74 -22.81 11.01
C GLN A 158 3.97 -22.14 11.64
N ALA A 159 4.17 -20.85 11.36
CA ALA A 159 5.22 -20.05 11.98
C ALA A 159 4.89 -19.56 13.39
N GLY A 160 3.71 -19.87 13.93
CA GLY A 160 3.27 -19.47 15.27
C GLY A 160 2.93 -17.98 15.39
N VAL A 161 2.73 -17.28 14.27
CA VAL A 161 2.50 -15.83 14.26
C VAL A 161 1.08 -15.53 14.69
N ARG A 162 0.93 -14.65 15.69
CA ARG A 162 -0.39 -14.25 16.23
C ARG A 162 -0.68 -12.76 16.04
N ARG A 163 0.35 -11.92 16.00
CA ARG A 163 0.21 -10.46 15.89
C ARG A 163 0.96 -9.94 14.68
N LEU A 164 0.31 -9.05 13.93
CA LEU A 164 0.87 -8.41 12.75
C LEU A 164 0.77 -6.90 12.88
N ILE A 165 1.89 -6.21 12.57
CA ILE A 165 1.93 -4.78 12.33
C ILE A 165 1.97 -4.58 10.82
N THR A 166 0.93 -3.98 10.28
CA THR A 166 0.77 -3.72 8.84
C THR A 166 1.13 -2.27 8.52
N VAL A 167 1.42 -2.00 7.25
CA VAL A 167 1.96 -0.70 6.81
C VAL A 167 1.06 0.03 5.82
N ASP A 168 0.09 -0.67 5.23
CA ASP A 168 -0.77 -0.15 4.18
C ASP A 168 -2.23 -0.61 4.35
N PRO A 169 -3.19 0.18 3.84
CA PRO A 169 -4.62 -0.05 4.06
C PRO A 169 -5.14 -1.35 3.46
N HIS A 170 -4.61 -1.77 2.31
CA HIS A 170 -5.10 -2.91 1.57
C HIS A 170 -4.71 -4.22 2.27
N THR A 171 -3.44 -4.32 2.68
CA THR A 171 -2.94 -5.45 3.47
C THR A 171 -3.62 -5.51 4.83
N THR A 172 -3.81 -4.37 5.49
CA THR A 172 -4.52 -4.29 6.78
C THR A 172 -5.93 -4.86 6.65
N TYR A 173 -6.71 -4.38 5.68
CA TYR A 173 -8.08 -4.83 5.49
C TYR A 173 -8.17 -6.31 5.11
N ALA A 174 -7.31 -6.79 4.21
CA ALA A 174 -7.27 -8.19 3.83
C ALA A 174 -7.05 -9.10 5.05
N LEU A 175 -6.00 -8.85 5.82
CA LEU A 175 -5.62 -9.71 6.94
C LEU A 175 -6.56 -9.56 8.15
N LYS A 176 -7.01 -8.33 8.45
CA LYS A 176 -7.85 -8.03 9.61
C LYS A 176 -9.30 -8.45 9.41
N VAL A 177 -9.84 -8.25 8.20
CA VAL A 177 -11.27 -8.43 7.91
C VAL A 177 -11.50 -9.66 7.03
N LEU A 178 -10.92 -9.70 5.84
CA LEU A 178 -11.28 -10.72 4.84
C LEU A 178 -10.79 -12.12 5.22
N TYR A 179 -9.56 -12.24 5.72
CA TYR A 179 -9.01 -13.54 6.15
C TYR A 179 -9.83 -14.10 7.31
N HIS A 180 -10.23 -13.26 8.26
CA HIS A 180 -11.12 -13.67 9.34
C HIS A 180 -12.49 -14.10 8.79
N LYS A 181 -13.13 -13.25 7.97
CA LYS A 181 -14.45 -13.50 7.40
C LYS A 181 -14.55 -14.82 6.65
N TYR A 182 -13.55 -15.14 5.83
CA TYR A 182 -13.63 -16.30 4.93
C TYR A 182 -12.91 -17.55 5.43
N LEU A 183 -11.88 -17.39 6.26
CA LEU A 183 -11.04 -18.51 6.71
C LEU A 183 -11.09 -18.73 8.22
N GLY A 184 -11.74 -17.84 9.00
CA GLY A 184 -11.82 -17.95 10.45
C GLY A 184 -10.49 -17.66 11.18
N THR A 185 -9.52 -17.04 10.51
CA THR A 185 -8.21 -16.73 11.11
C THR A 185 -8.36 -15.82 12.34
N ARG A 186 -7.52 -16.03 13.36
CA ARG A 186 -7.49 -15.23 14.59
C ARG A 186 -6.18 -14.44 14.71
N LEU A 187 -5.86 -13.65 13.69
CA LEU A 187 -4.70 -12.76 13.68
C LEU A 187 -5.07 -11.43 14.34
N GLU A 188 -4.26 -10.98 15.30
CA GLU A 188 -4.34 -9.61 15.81
C GLU A 188 -3.60 -8.68 14.83
N VAL A 189 -4.34 -7.87 14.08
CA VAL A 189 -3.77 -6.99 13.06
C VAL A 189 -3.96 -5.52 13.45
N LYS A 190 -2.86 -4.81 13.59
CA LYS A 190 -2.82 -3.35 13.77
C LYS A 190 -1.99 -2.73 12.66
N THR A 191 -2.32 -1.52 12.24
CA THR A 191 -1.44 -0.75 11.35
C THR A 191 -0.44 0.06 12.17
N TYR A 192 0.73 0.36 11.60
CA TYR A 192 1.87 0.92 12.33
C TYR A 192 1.54 2.21 13.09
N PHE A 193 0.70 3.09 12.53
CA PHE A 193 0.36 4.36 13.17
C PHE A 193 -0.58 4.19 14.36
N GLU A 194 -1.33 3.08 14.47
CA GLU A 194 -2.11 2.78 15.70
C GLU A 194 -1.18 2.52 16.90
N LEU A 195 0.08 2.16 16.64
CA LEU A 195 1.09 1.85 17.63
C LEU A 195 2.13 2.96 17.81
N ALA A 196 2.03 4.03 17.03
CA ALA A 196 2.95 5.15 17.12
C ALA A 196 2.70 5.93 18.41
N GLN A 197 3.77 6.18 19.16
CA GLN A 197 3.78 6.96 20.38
C GLN A 197 4.88 8.00 20.27
N PHE A 198 4.52 9.26 20.49
CA PHE A 198 5.46 10.36 20.54
C PHE A 198 5.41 10.99 21.94
N PRO A 199 6.54 11.50 22.46
CA PRO A 199 6.53 12.23 23.72
C PRO A 199 5.49 13.35 23.65
N PRO A 200 4.70 13.57 24.71
CA PRO A 200 3.78 14.69 24.74
C PRO A 200 4.57 15.98 24.50
N ALA A 201 4.17 16.72 23.48
CA ALA A 201 4.55 18.10 23.32
C ALA A 201 4.23 18.84 24.62
N GLY A 202 5.21 19.51 25.24
CA GLY A 202 4.91 20.46 26.29
C GLY A 202 4.03 21.59 25.72
N GLY A 203 2.84 21.80 26.27
CA GLY A 203 1.88 22.83 25.84
C GLY A 203 1.05 22.47 24.59
N ASP A 204 0.09 23.33 24.24
CA ASP A 204 -0.65 23.24 22.97
C ASP A 204 0.29 23.66 21.82
N ARG A 205 0.68 22.69 20.99
CA ARG A 205 1.54 22.90 19.81
C ARG A 205 0.77 22.91 18.50
N SER A 206 -0.57 22.87 18.53
CA SER A 206 -1.36 22.93 17.31
C SER A 206 -0.92 24.15 16.47
N ASP A 207 -0.71 23.93 15.18
CA ASP A 207 -0.30 24.96 14.22
C ASP A 207 1.09 25.60 14.45
N THR A 208 2.01 24.89 15.10
CA THR A 208 3.42 25.34 15.25
C THR A 208 4.31 25.00 14.06
N THR A 209 3.90 24.04 13.22
CA THR A 209 4.67 23.59 12.05
C THR A 209 4.02 24.01 10.72
N GLY A 210 2.72 24.31 10.74
CA GLY A 210 1.95 24.72 9.57
C GLY A 210 0.91 23.68 9.11
N PRO A 211 0.17 24.00 8.04
CA PRO A 211 -0.96 23.20 7.59
C PRO A 211 -0.55 21.97 6.78
N VAL A 212 -1.35 20.91 6.87
CA VAL A 212 -1.31 19.72 6.01
C VAL A 212 -2.74 19.29 5.69
N VAL A 213 -2.94 18.63 4.55
CA VAL A 213 -4.21 17.97 4.22
C VAL A 213 -4.00 16.46 4.14
N VAL A 214 -4.81 15.71 4.89
CA VAL A 214 -4.71 14.25 4.90
C VAL A 214 -5.63 13.66 3.83
N HIS A 215 -5.05 12.84 2.95
CA HIS A 215 -5.82 11.94 2.12
C HIS A 215 -6.05 10.62 2.85
N ASP A 216 -7.28 10.42 3.32
CA ASP A 216 -7.75 9.17 3.90
C ASP A 216 -7.88 8.07 2.85
N PRO A 217 -7.08 6.99 2.89
CA PRO A 217 -7.28 5.85 2.01
C PRO A 217 -8.61 5.17 2.32
N CYS A 218 -9.29 4.69 1.27
CA CYS A 218 -10.63 4.12 1.38
C CYS A 218 -10.76 2.99 2.42
N PHE A 219 -9.79 2.07 2.51
CA PHE A 219 -9.84 1.01 3.52
C PHE A 219 -9.62 1.51 4.95
N TYR A 220 -8.76 2.48 5.18
CA TYR A 220 -8.60 3.05 6.52
C TYR A 220 -9.80 3.91 6.93
N GLY A 221 -10.34 4.74 6.04
CA GLY A 221 -11.47 5.61 6.36
C GLY A 221 -12.80 4.87 6.43
N ARG A 222 -13.20 4.22 5.33
CA ARG A 222 -14.55 3.63 5.17
C ARG A 222 -14.76 2.32 5.89
N TYR A 223 -13.73 1.47 5.92
CA TYR A 223 -13.91 0.08 6.37
C TYR A 223 -13.25 -0.23 7.71
N LEU A 224 -12.23 0.54 8.09
CA LEU A 224 -11.50 0.34 9.35
C LEU A 224 -11.69 1.50 10.34
N GLU A 225 -12.29 2.61 9.90
CA GLU A 225 -12.61 3.80 10.73
C GLU A 225 -11.40 4.37 11.48
N LEU A 226 -10.23 4.40 10.83
CA LEU A 226 -8.95 4.79 11.41
C LEU A 226 -8.51 6.24 11.09
N SER A 227 -9.30 7.01 10.35
CA SER A 227 -8.93 8.34 9.85
C SER A 227 -8.57 9.36 10.94
N GLU A 228 -9.14 9.23 12.13
CA GLU A 228 -8.84 10.12 13.24
C GLU A 228 -7.44 9.89 13.84
N VAL A 229 -6.86 8.69 13.69
CA VAL A 229 -5.56 8.37 14.31
C VAL A 229 -4.42 9.18 13.66
N PRO A 230 -4.25 9.20 12.33
CA PRO A 230 -3.25 10.05 11.67
C PRO A 230 -3.40 11.53 12.00
N ASN A 231 -4.62 12.06 12.02
CA ASN A 231 -4.88 13.47 12.34
C ASN A 231 -4.40 13.81 13.75
N ARG A 232 -4.75 12.99 14.76
CA ARG A 232 -4.29 13.21 16.13
C ARG A 232 -2.77 13.15 16.26
N LEU A 233 -2.12 12.22 15.57
CA LEU A 233 -0.65 12.14 15.57
C LEU A 233 -0.03 13.39 14.96
N LEU A 234 -0.51 13.83 13.79
CA LEU A 234 -0.02 15.04 13.12
C LEU A 234 -0.24 16.31 13.97
N THR A 235 -1.43 16.47 14.57
CA THR A 235 -1.71 17.57 15.50
C THR A 235 -0.83 17.53 16.74
N GLY A 236 -0.55 16.34 17.29
CA GLY A 236 0.40 16.17 18.39
C GLY A 236 1.83 16.59 18.04
N LEU A 237 2.21 16.50 16.75
CA LEU A 237 3.48 17.01 16.23
C LEU A 237 3.43 18.50 15.83
N GLY A 238 2.28 19.15 16.02
CA GLY A 238 2.06 20.57 15.78
C GLY A 238 1.67 20.95 14.37
N TYR A 239 1.18 19.99 13.56
CA TYR A 239 0.57 20.28 12.28
C TYR A 239 -0.90 20.67 12.42
N HIS A 240 -1.36 21.61 11.59
CA HIS A 240 -2.79 21.90 11.44
C HIS A 240 -3.37 21.04 10.31
N CYS A 241 -4.23 20.06 10.64
CA CYS A 241 -4.87 19.21 9.63
C CYS A 241 -6.08 19.95 9.03
N VAL A 242 -5.94 20.47 7.81
CA VAL A 242 -7.01 21.19 7.11
C VAL A 242 -8.14 20.22 6.76
N PRO A 243 -9.39 20.49 7.18
CA PRO A 243 -10.50 19.60 6.90
C PRO A 243 -10.85 19.58 5.41
N VAL A 244 -11.23 18.42 4.91
CA VAL A 244 -11.80 18.24 3.57
C VAL A 244 -13.16 17.58 3.66
N ARG A 245 -14.07 17.98 2.77
CA ARG A 245 -15.46 17.51 2.76
C ARG A 245 -15.54 15.99 2.67
N ASN A 246 -14.81 15.39 1.73
CA ASN A 246 -14.81 13.94 1.56
C ASN A 246 -13.64 13.33 2.35
N SER A 247 -13.88 13.02 3.62
CA SER A 247 -12.91 12.42 4.55
C SER A 247 -13.53 11.28 5.37
N GLY A 248 -12.70 10.52 6.08
CA GLY A 248 -13.16 9.45 6.97
C GLY A 248 -14.02 8.40 6.26
N PRO A 249 -15.19 8.02 6.83
CA PRO A 249 -16.10 7.05 6.22
C PRO A 249 -16.59 7.43 4.82
N PHE A 250 -16.61 8.73 4.51
CA PHE A 250 -17.08 9.30 3.25
C PHE A 250 -15.94 9.71 2.31
N THR A 251 -14.71 9.27 2.56
CA THR A 251 -13.54 9.62 1.74
C THR A 251 -13.70 9.27 0.26
N SER A 252 -13.30 10.17 -0.64
CA SER A 252 -13.27 9.90 -2.07
C SER A 252 -12.06 9.03 -2.44
N CYS A 253 -12.26 8.12 -3.40
CA CYS A 253 -11.20 7.24 -3.88
C CYS A 253 -10.09 8.05 -4.57
N CYS A 254 -8.85 7.56 -4.49
CA CYS A 254 -7.74 8.11 -5.27
C CYS A 254 -7.79 7.70 -6.75
N GLY A 255 -8.55 6.65 -7.12
CA GLY A 255 -8.62 6.05 -8.45
C GLY A 255 -7.69 4.84 -8.65
N GLY A 256 -6.67 4.67 -7.81
CA GLY A 256 -5.49 3.87 -8.18
C GLY A 256 -5.71 2.39 -8.52
N PRO A 257 -6.45 1.60 -7.72
CA PRO A 257 -6.66 0.17 -8.04
C PRO A 257 -7.33 -0.05 -9.41
N ALA A 258 -8.17 0.90 -9.84
CA ALA A 258 -8.89 0.83 -11.11
C ALA A 258 -8.01 1.11 -12.35
N GLU A 259 -6.79 1.62 -12.17
CA GLU A 259 -5.87 1.90 -13.29
C GLU A 259 -5.55 0.65 -14.13
N SER A 260 -5.59 -0.53 -13.51
CA SER A 260 -5.32 -1.79 -14.19
C SER A 260 -6.42 -2.19 -15.18
N ILE A 261 -7.66 -1.76 -14.95
CA ILE A 261 -8.83 -2.16 -15.73
C ILE A 261 -9.41 -1.02 -16.59
N SER A 262 -9.28 0.22 -16.13
CA SER A 262 -9.83 1.41 -16.78
C SER A 262 -8.99 2.65 -16.41
N PRO A 263 -7.80 2.81 -17.03
CA PRO A 263 -6.90 3.93 -16.75
C PRO A 263 -7.56 5.29 -16.92
N LYS A 264 -8.38 5.48 -17.97
CA LYS A 264 -9.11 6.74 -18.19
C LYS A 264 -10.03 7.11 -17.01
N GLN A 265 -10.87 6.18 -16.55
CA GLN A 265 -11.74 6.44 -15.39
C GLN A 265 -10.94 6.68 -14.11
N SER A 266 -9.85 5.94 -13.90
CA SER A 266 -8.96 6.20 -12.76
C SER A 266 -8.42 7.63 -12.79
N ARG A 267 -7.97 8.10 -13.96
CA ARG A 267 -7.46 9.47 -14.13
C ARG A 267 -8.52 10.52 -13.81
N GLU A 268 -9.77 10.34 -14.25
CA GLU A 268 -10.88 11.25 -13.93
C GLU A 268 -11.16 11.30 -12.42
N ILE A 269 -11.17 10.15 -11.74
CA ILE A 269 -11.36 10.06 -10.29
C ILE A 269 -10.20 10.75 -9.55
N MET A 270 -8.97 10.46 -9.99
CA MET A 270 -7.75 11.04 -9.44
C MET A 270 -7.76 12.57 -9.55
N GLN A 271 -8.09 13.12 -10.73
CA GLN A 271 -8.13 14.58 -10.96
C GLN A 271 -9.09 15.26 -9.99
N ARG A 272 -10.33 14.78 -9.87
CA ARG A 272 -11.32 15.32 -8.93
C ARG A 272 -10.82 15.29 -7.50
N ARG A 273 -10.14 14.19 -7.10
CA ARG A 273 -9.60 14.08 -5.74
C ARG A 273 -8.42 15.02 -5.49
N VAL A 274 -7.53 15.17 -6.46
CA VAL A 274 -6.40 16.09 -6.37
C VAL A 274 -6.89 17.54 -6.32
N GLU A 275 -7.85 17.93 -7.14
CA GLU A 275 -8.47 19.26 -7.12
C GLU A 275 -9.06 19.58 -5.74
N GLU A 276 -9.80 18.65 -5.14
CA GLU A 276 -10.34 18.79 -3.79
C GLU A 276 -9.23 19.00 -2.74
N LEU A 277 -8.17 18.18 -2.79
CA LEU A 277 -7.07 18.26 -1.82
C LEU A 277 -6.24 19.54 -2.01
N GLN A 278 -5.95 19.93 -3.26
CA GLN A 278 -5.15 21.12 -3.56
C GLN A 278 -5.89 22.43 -3.28
N ALA A 279 -7.24 22.43 -3.35
CA ALA A 279 -8.04 23.60 -2.98
C ALA A 279 -7.82 24.05 -1.52
N THR A 280 -7.28 23.19 -0.65
CA THR A 280 -6.89 23.54 0.72
C THR A 280 -5.65 24.43 0.80
N GLY A 281 -4.82 24.47 -0.25
CA GLY A 281 -3.51 25.15 -0.24
C GLY A 281 -2.44 24.45 0.60
N ALA A 282 -2.74 23.32 1.24
CA ALA A 282 -1.83 22.60 2.12
C ALA A 282 -1.11 21.43 1.41
N PRO A 283 0.11 21.04 1.84
CA PRO A 283 0.77 19.82 1.39
C PRO A 283 -0.07 18.56 1.67
N ILE A 284 -0.08 17.63 0.72
CA ILE A 284 -0.90 16.41 0.81
C ILE A 284 -0.13 15.30 1.53
N VAL A 285 -0.73 14.76 2.59
CA VAL A 285 -0.23 13.58 3.32
C VAL A 285 -1.06 12.37 2.93
N ALA A 286 -0.40 11.30 2.48
CA ALA A 286 -1.04 10.03 2.18
C ALA A 286 -0.38 8.89 2.98
N MET A 287 -1.06 7.76 3.11
CA MET A 287 -0.58 6.61 3.90
C MET A 287 -0.87 5.28 3.19
N CYS A 288 -0.89 5.32 1.86
CA CYS A 288 -1.10 4.17 0.99
C CYS A 288 -0.18 4.29 -0.23
N PRO A 289 0.60 3.25 -0.57
CA PRO A 289 1.49 3.29 -1.73
C PRO A 289 0.73 3.46 -3.04
N ILE A 290 -0.48 2.88 -3.17
CA ILE A 290 -1.33 3.05 -4.35
C ILE A 290 -1.83 4.50 -4.46
N CYS A 291 -2.34 5.07 -3.36
CA CYS A 291 -2.82 6.46 -3.37
C CYS A 291 -1.67 7.43 -3.68
N MET A 292 -0.49 7.24 -3.09
CA MET A 292 0.68 8.07 -3.39
C MET A 292 1.06 7.99 -4.86
N GLY A 293 1.17 6.78 -5.42
CA GLY A 293 1.51 6.58 -6.83
C GLY A 293 0.52 7.30 -7.73
N ASN A 294 -0.78 7.07 -7.53
CA ASN A 294 -1.78 7.68 -8.40
C ASN A 294 -1.86 9.20 -8.22
N LEU A 295 -1.95 9.72 -7.00
CA LEU A 295 -2.05 11.17 -6.78
C LEU A 295 -0.82 11.93 -7.29
N ARG A 296 0.39 11.36 -7.23
CA ARG A 296 1.60 12.01 -7.78
C ARG A 296 1.60 12.08 -9.31
N LYS A 297 0.88 11.19 -10.02
CA LYS A 297 0.76 11.26 -11.49
C LYS A 297 0.12 12.56 -11.97
N SER A 298 -0.70 13.22 -11.14
CA SER A 298 -1.26 14.53 -11.46
C SER A 298 -0.25 15.68 -11.34
N GLY A 299 0.98 15.40 -10.87
CA GLY A 299 1.96 16.42 -10.49
C GLY A 299 1.79 16.96 -9.07
N ALA A 300 0.84 16.44 -8.28
CA ALA A 300 0.66 16.87 -6.90
C ALA A 300 1.85 16.47 -6.02
N GLN A 301 2.27 17.37 -5.12
CA GLN A 301 3.25 17.07 -4.09
C GLN A 301 2.56 16.28 -2.97
N VAL A 302 2.85 14.98 -2.91
CA VAL A 302 2.29 14.06 -1.93
C VAL A 302 3.43 13.42 -1.16
N GLU A 303 3.39 13.46 0.17
CA GLU A 303 4.34 12.80 1.05
C GLU A 303 3.66 11.71 1.87
N ASP A 304 4.43 10.68 2.25
CA ASP A 304 3.93 9.59 3.08
C ASP A 304 3.83 10.04 4.55
N LEU A 305 2.78 9.63 5.25
CA LEU A 305 2.59 9.88 6.68
C LEU A 305 3.83 9.51 7.50
N SER A 306 4.49 8.41 7.18
CA SER A 306 5.71 7.99 7.88
C SER A 306 6.85 9.00 7.79
N THR A 307 6.91 9.82 6.73
CA THR A 307 7.92 10.87 6.61
C THR A 307 7.71 11.98 7.62
N PHE A 308 6.46 12.36 7.89
CA PHE A 308 6.14 13.36 8.91
C PHE A 308 6.38 12.81 10.31
N LEU A 309 5.88 11.59 10.57
CA LEU A 309 6.00 10.94 11.87
C LEU A 309 7.45 10.61 12.23
N ALA A 310 8.27 10.20 11.26
CA ALA A 310 9.69 9.89 11.50
C ALA A 310 10.56 11.11 11.83
N ARG A 311 10.09 12.35 11.61
CA ARG A 311 10.80 13.56 12.05
C ARG A 311 10.77 13.73 13.57
N ALA A 312 9.81 13.08 14.24
CA ALA A 312 9.65 13.08 15.69
C ALA A 312 10.06 11.75 16.34
N ALA A 313 10.55 10.78 15.54
CA ALA A 313 10.96 9.45 15.98
C ALA A 313 12.46 9.35 16.24
#